data_AF-A0A6I4WAE4-F1
#
_entry.id   AF-A0A6I4WAE4-F1
#
_cell.length_a   1.000
_cell.length_b   1.000
_cell.length_c   1.000
_cell.angle_alpha   90.00
_cell.angle_beta   90.00
_cell.angle_gamma   90.00
#
_symmetry.space_group_name_H-M   'P 1'
#
loop_
_entity.id
_entity.type
_entity.pdbx_description
1 polymer ?
#
loop_
_entity_poly.entity_id
_entity_poly.type
_entity_poly.pdbx_seq_one_letter_code
_entity_poly.pdbx_strand_id
1 'polypeptide(L)'
;MPTPTTPGPRSSHRRRKQGGGAGRLGLAGAVTGVVGIAAVAGAIVWLRPGDDAGPATSPPPSLAGQGSGPGGLPAARRPRTGPAQTFNTPEGYGYALGAARAGVTATPPKTAEKAARGARYAYAEYVLTNTQRRPVLLDYPADLFLPRSQVDARYRSRCMPQPGIPTSMCTLPNHSAVTARLGDAPAPHAEDGDTMIPAGASYVVRIATDLPVRPGLRPDEIRLYVWNARYTSDRKGVPLDFP
;
A
#
# COMPACT_ATOMS: atom_id res chain seq x y z
N MET A 1 -12.59 -15.88 73.31
CA MET A 1 -11.27 -15.56 73.88
C MET A 1 -10.19 -16.30 73.08
N PRO A 2 -9.04 -15.71 72.71
CA PRO A 2 -8.76 -14.33 72.29
C PRO A 2 -8.25 -14.23 70.83
N THR A 3 -8.49 -13.07 70.20
CA THR A 3 -7.78 -12.52 69.03
C THR A 3 -6.44 -11.90 69.45
N PRO A 4 -5.43 -11.86 68.55
CA PRO A 4 -4.73 -10.60 68.25
C PRO A 4 -4.13 -10.57 66.81
N THR A 5 -3.64 -9.50 66.17
CA THR A 5 -3.78 -8.04 66.23
C THR A 5 -3.08 -7.54 64.94
N THR A 6 -3.72 -6.65 64.19
CA THR A 6 -3.11 -5.93 63.05
C THR A 6 -2.25 -4.76 63.55
N PRO A 7 -1.06 -4.52 62.97
CA PRO A 7 -0.46 -3.18 62.97
C PRO A 7 -0.57 -2.51 61.59
N GLY A 8 -1.12 -1.29 61.60
CA GLY A 8 -1.30 -0.41 60.44
C GLY A 8 -0.04 0.35 59.98
N PRO A 9 -0.22 1.43 59.19
CA PRO A 9 0.69 1.83 58.12
C PRO A 9 1.80 2.79 58.56
N ARG A 10 2.94 2.75 57.85
CA ARG A 10 3.99 3.78 57.95
C ARG A 10 3.88 4.77 56.78
N SER A 11 3.49 5.98 57.15
CA SER A 11 3.62 7.21 56.39
C SER A 11 5.08 7.62 56.16
N SER A 12 5.40 8.18 55.00
CA SER A 12 6.43 9.21 54.90
C SER A 12 6.01 10.29 53.90
N HIS A 13 5.58 11.42 54.43
CA HIS A 13 5.47 12.69 53.72
C HIS A 13 6.87 13.25 53.45
N ARG A 14 7.15 13.65 52.21
CA ARG A 14 8.15 14.68 51.93
C ARG A 14 7.51 15.88 51.20
N ARG A 15 7.04 16.79 52.07
CA ARG A 15 7.11 18.26 52.02
C ARG A 15 8.27 18.76 51.12
N ARG A 16 8.29 19.90 50.41
CA ARG A 16 7.35 20.98 50.03
C ARG A 16 8.24 22.01 49.29
N LYS A 17 7.64 22.76 48.36
CA LYS A 17 7.85 24.20 48.12
C LYS A 17 9.14 24.76 47.45
N GLN A 18 8.84 25.55 46.41
CA GLN A 18 9.17 26.97 46.19
C GLN A 18 10.46 27.39 45.48
N GLY A 19 10.27 28.41 44.63
CA GLY A 19 11.27 29.25 43.96
C GLY A 19 11.03 29.20 42.45
N GLY A 20 10.31 30.11 41.80
CA GLY A 20 10.34 31.56 41.98
C GLY A 20 11.59 32.10 41.30
N GLY A 21 11.46 32.61 40.08
CA GLY A 21 12.61 33.15 39.33
C GLY A 21 12.26 33.66 37.94
N ALA A 22 11.50 34.76 37.90
CA ALA A 22 11.51 35.64 36.74
C ALA A 22 12.91 36.25 36.62
N GLY A 23 13.61 35.98 35.52
CA GLY A 23 14.90 36.58 35.19
C GLY A 23 14.82 37.22 33.81
N ARG A 24 14.74 38.55 33.81
CA ARG A 24 14.86 39.41 32.62
C ARG A 24 16.34 39.53 32.20
N LEU A 25 16.52 39.85 30.92
CA LEU A 25 17.60 40.64 30.30
C LEU A 25 19.00 40.01 30.13
N GLY A 26 19.46 40.07 28.88
CA GLY A 26 20.86 39.86 28.49
C GLY A 26 21.03 40.00 26.97
N LEU A 27 21.17 41.24 26.50
CA LEU A 27 21.49 41.61 25.13
C LEU A 27 22.96 41.36 24.78
N ALA A 28 23.18 41.20 23.47
CA ALA A 28 24.37 41.58 22.68
C ALA A 28 25.46 40.52 22.43
N GLY A 29 25.86 40.44 21.15
CA GLY A 29 27.09 39.77 20.71
C GLY A 29 27.07 39.38 19.23
N ALA A 30 27.34 40.34 18.35
CA ALA A 30 27.33 40.24 16.90
C ALA A 30 28.40 39.32 16.30
N VAL A 31 28.11 38.70 15.14
CA VAL A 31 29.12 38.22 14.17
C VAL A 31 28.57 38.40 12.74
N THR A 32 29.14 39.38 12.02
CA THR A 32 29.45 39.43 10.56
C THR A 32 28.71 38.44 9.64
N GLY A 33 27.89 38.84 8.66
CA GLY A 33 28.22 39.67 7.49
C GLY A 33 28.72 38.79 6.34
N VAL A 34 28.04 38.80 5.17
CA VAL A 34 28.61 38.61 3.80
C VAL A 34 27.48 38.61 2.74
N VAL A 35 27.61 39.57 1.83
CA VAL A 35 27.37 39.56 0.37
C VAL A 35 25.96 39.26 -0.15
N GLY A 36 25.38 40.29 -0.76
CA GLY A 36 24.23 40.19 -1.65
C GLY A 36 24.63 39.67 -3.04
N ILE A 37 23.67 39.03 -3.70
CA ILE A 37 23.67 38.85 -5.16
C ILE A 37 22.24 39.13 -5.63
N ALA A 38 22.13 40.11 -6.52
CA ALA A 38 20.93 40.44 -7.26
C ALA A 38 20.88 39.64 -8.58
N ALA A 39 19.64 39.48 -9.08
CA ALA A 39 19.24 39.07 -10.44
C ALA A 39 19.54 37.60 -10.81
N VAL A 40 18.75 36.90 -11.62
CA VAL A 40 18.17 37.29 -12.93
C VAL A 40 16.92 36.44 -13.21
N ALA A 41 15.86 37.07 -13.70
CA ALA A 41 14.80 36.39 -14.44
C ALA A 41 15.28 36.15 -15.88
N GLY A 42 15.24 34.90 -16.34
CA GLY A 42 15.62 34.54 -17.70
C GLY A 42 15.05 33.18 -18.08
N ALA A 43 14.08 33.19 -19.00
CA ALA A 43 13.57 32.01 -19.66
C ALA A 43 14.65 31.37 -20.55
N ILE A 44 14.76 30.04 -20.52
CA ILE A 44 15.37 29.30 -21.63
C ILE A 44 14.48 28.11 -21.98
N VAL A 45 13.84 28.25 -23.13
CA VAL A 45 13.24 27.20 -23.94
C VAL A 45 14.27 26.76 -24.98
N TRP A 46 14.29 25.45 -25.27
CA TRP A 46 14.80 24.73 -26.45
C TRP A 46 16.09 23.86 -26.37
N LEU A 47 15.84 22.59 -26.74
CA LEU A 47 16.63 21.59 -27.50
C LEU A 47 17.68 20.66 -26.85
N ARG A 48 17.34 19.36 -26.91
CA ARG A 48 18.19 18.16 -27.14
C ARG A 48 19.14 18.36 -28.35
N PRO A 49 20.32 17.69 -28.47
CA PRO A 49 20.49 16.22 -28.40
C PRO A 49 21.86 15.66 -27.90
N GLY A 50 21.97 14.34 -27.71
CA GLY A 50 23.24 13.58 -27.79
C GLY A 50 23.77 12.92 -26.49
N ASP A 51 24.19 11.66 -26.61
CA ASP A 51 24.53 10.65 -25.61
C ASP A 51 25.82 10.87 -24.78
N ASP A 52 25.83 10.46 -23.48
CA ASP A 52 26.66 9.36 -22.92
C ASP A 52 26.88 9.42 -21.37
N ALA A 53 26.63 8.26 -20.73
CA ALA A 53 27.22 7.68 -19.51
C ALA A 53 27.19 8.36 -18.10
N GLY A 54 26.26 7.86 -17.25
CA GLY A 54 26.45 7.56 -15.81
C GLY A 54 25.88 8.57 -14.76
N PRO A 55 25.57 8.18 -13.50
CA PRO A 55 25.38 6.86 -12.89
C PRO A 55 23.90 6.54 -12.57
N ALA A 56 23.59 5.26 -12.38
CA ALA A 56 22.25 4.76 -12.09
C ALA A 56 21.71 5.23 -10.72
N THR A 57 20.82 6.21 -10.76
CA THR A 57 19.90 6.49 -9.64
C THR A 57 18.87 5.37 -9.60
N SER A 58 18.92 4.53 -8.56
CA SER A 58 17.86 3.58 -8.24
C SER A 58 16.50 4.29 -8.26
N PRO A 59 15.50 3.80 -9.01
CA PRO A 59 14.17 4.39 -8.94
C PRO A 59 13.61 4.15 -7.53
N PRO A 60 12.96 5.17 -6.92
CA PRO A 60 12.23 4.96 -5.68
C PRO A 60 11.13 3.90 -5.87
N PRO A 61 10.71 3.18 -4.82
CA PRO A 61 9.60 2.23 -4.93
C PRO A 61 8.40 2.96 -5.52
N SER A 62 7.95 2.47 -6.68
CA SER A 62 6.83 3.05 -7.40
C SER A 62 5.58 2.83 -6.55
N LEU A 63 5.15 3.89 -5.85
CA LEU A 63 3.82 3.98 -5.27
C LEU A 63 2.81 3.77 -6.40
N ALA A 64 2.03 2.70 -6.29
CA ALA A 64 0.93 2.39 -7.18
C ALA A 64 -0.15 3.47 -7.03
N GLY A 65 -0.09 4.50 -7.87
CA GLY A 65 -1.10 5.54 -7.85
C GLY A 65 -0.87 6.54 -8.97
N GLN A 66 -1.69 6.46 -10.01
CA GLN A 66 -2.42 7.59 -10.60
C GLN A 66 -2.86 7.24 -12.03
N GLY A 67 -4.16 7.26 -12.25
CA GLY A 67 -4.70 7.27 -13.61
C GLY A 67 -6.12 6.76 -13.74
N SER A 68 -7.09 7.47 -13.15
CA SER A 68 -8.43 7.67 -13.77
C SER A 68 -9.19 8.79 -13.02
N GLY A 69 -9.23 9.97 -13.62
CA GLY A 69 -10.30 10.96 -13.37
C GLY A 69 -11.67 10.42 -13.85
N PRO A 70 -12.75 11.22 -13.80
CA PRO A 70 -14.14 10.75 -13.75
C PRO A 70 -14.67 10.19 -15.08
N GLY A 71 -14.09 9.08 -15.55
CA GLY A 71 -14.80 8.07 -16.33
C GLY A 71 -15.46 7.14 -15.32
N GLY A 72 -16.77 7.28 -15.14
CA GLY A 72 -17.50 6.64 -14.05
C GLY A 72 -17.24 5.13 -13.99
N LEU A 73 -16.55 4.69 -12.94
CA LEU A 73 -16.38 3.26 -12.65
C LEU A 73 -17.76 2.58 -12.71
N PRO A 74 -17.89 1.46 -13.45
CA PRO A 74 -19.17 0.79 -13.59
C PRO A 74 -19.67 0.31 -12.23
N ALA A 75 -20.98 0.32 -12.04
CA ALA A 75 -21.60 -0.38 -10.93
C ALA A 75 -21.64 -1.88 -11.24
N ALA A 76 -21.36 -2.71 -10.24
CA ALA A 76 -21.40 -4.15 -10.33
C ALA A 76 -22.15 -4.75 -9.13
N ARG A 77 -22.73 -5.92 -9.36
CA ARG A 77 -23.25 -6.76 -8.28
C ARG A 77 -22.08 -7.27 -7.43
N ARG A 78 -22.31 -7.42 -6.12
CA ARG A 78 -21.31 -7.99 -5.21
C ARG A 78 -20.97 -9.43 -5.67
N PRO A 79 -19.71 -9.72 -6.01
CA PRO A 79 -19.31 -11.07 -6.36
C PRO A 79 -19.37 -11.97 -5.14
N ARG A 80 -19.41 -13.29 -5.36
CA ARG A 80 -19.10 -14.24 -4.29
C ARG A 80 -17.63 -14.06 -3.91
N THR A 81 -17.37 -14.06 -2.61
CA THR A 81 -16.02 -14.02 -2.05
C THR A 81 -15.84 -15.18 -1.08
N GLY A 82 -14.59 -15.59 -0.85
CA GLY A 82 -14.27 -16.34 0.35
C GLY A 82 -14.42 -15.47 1.62
N PRO A 83 -14.00 -15.99 2.79
CA PRO A 83 -14.10 -15.26 4.04
C PRO A 83 -13.41 -13.89 3.99
N ALA A 84 -14.11 -12.85 4.43
CA ALA A 84 -13.53 -11.52 4.50
C ALA A 84 -12.57 -11.40 5.69
N GLN A 85 -11.43 -10.75 5.47
CA GLN A 85 -10.42 -10.50 6.49
C GLN A 85 -10.20 -9.02 6.68
N THR A 86 -10.00 -8.60 7.92
CA THR A 86 -9.89 -7.19 8.30
C THR A 86 -8.44 -6.83 8.60
N PHE A 87 -7.99 -5.70 8.06
CA PHE A 87 -6.65 -5.18 8.23
C PHE A 87 -6.74 -3.72 8.65
N ASN A 88 -5.83 -3.31 9.54
CA ASN A 88 -5.67 -1.92 9.93
C ASN A 88 -4.26 -1.46 9.62
N THR A 89 -4.11 -0.22 9.17
CA THR A 89 -2.81 0.40 8.96
C THR A 89 -2.35 1.15 10.22
N PRO A 90 -1.05 1.46 10.36
CA PRO A 90 -0.54 2.26 11.47
C PRO A 90 -1.16 3.66 11.54
N GLU A 91 -1.60 4.20 10.41
CA GLU A 91 -2.29 5.50 10.33
C GLU A 91 -3.76 5.41 10.75
N GLY A 92 -4.24 4.22 11.12
CA GLY A 92 -5.59 3.99 11.60
C GLY A 92 -6.63 3.90 10.49
N TYR A 93 -6.26 3.49 9.27
CA TYR A 93 -7.20 3.11 8.22
C TYR A 93 -7.59 1.65 8.35
N GLY A 94 -8.87 1.34 8.13
CA GLY A 94 -9.42 0.00 8.26
C GLY A 94 -10.00 -0.51 6.95
N TYR A 95 -9.60 -1.71 6.55
CA TYR A 95 -10.05 -2.37 5.33
C TYR A 95 -10.58 -3.78 5.63
N ALA A 96 -11.59 -4.21 4.89
CA ALA A 96 -11.97 -5.61 4.79
C ALA A 96 -11.74 -6.10 3.35
N LEU A 97 -11.09 -7.26 3.22
CA LEU A 97 -10.72 -7.86 1.94
C LEU A 97 -11.34 -9.25 1.82
N GLY A 98 -11.99 -9.55 0.69
CA GLY A 98 -12.49 -10.89 0.37
C GLY A 98 -12.12 -11.29 -1.05
N ALA A 99 -11.35 -12.37 -1.22
CA ALA A 99 -10.93 -12.83 -2.54
C ALA A 99 -12.14 -13.38 -3.31
N ALA A 100 -12.29 -12.98 -4.58
CA ALA A 100 -13.45 -13.28 -5.40
C ALA A 100 -13.16 -14.34 -6.46
N ARG A 101 -12.10 -14.14 -7.26
CA ARG A 101 -11.67 -15.10 -8.29
C ARG A 101 -10.24 -14.86 -8.73
N ALA A 102 -9.63 -15.87 -9.33
CA ALA A 102 -8.36 -15.75 -10.04
C ALA A 102 -8.48 -16.28 -11.46
N GLY A 103 -7.52 -15.93 -12.31
CA GLY A 103 -7.42 -16.50 -13.65
C GLY A 103 -6.26 -15.98 -14.46
N VAL A 104 -6.31 -16.32 -15.75
CA VAL A 104 -5.36 -15.83 -16.76
C VAL A 104 -6.11 -15.05 -17.83
N THR A 105 -5.53 -13.93 -18.27
CA THR A 105 -6.13 -13.02 -19.25
C THR A 105 -5.17 -12.74 -20.40
N ALA A 106 -5.73 -12.52 -21.60
CA ALA A 106 -4.98 -11.98 -22.74
C ALA A 106 -5.01 -10.44 -22.79
N THR A 107 -5.79 -9.81 -21.90
CA THR A 107 -5.89 -8.35 -21.76
C THR A 107 -5.09 -7.94 -20.53
N PRO A 108 -3.80 -7.55 -20.69
CA PRO A 108 -2.97 -7.14 -19.57
C PRO A 108 -3.40 -5.79 -18.97
N PRO A 109 -2.91 -5.45 -17.77
CA PRO A 109 -2.98 -4.08 -17.28
C PRO A 109 -2.19 -3.13 -18.21
N LYS A 110 -2.52 -1.83 -18.18
CA LYS A 110 -1.84 -0.81 -19.00
C LYS A 110 -0.34 -0.69 -18.72
N THR A 111 0.08 -1.11 -17.52
CA THR A 111 1.46 -1.13 -17.03
C THR A 111 2.26 -2.33 -17.52
N ALA A 112 1.62 -3.31 -18.15
CA ALA A 112 2.30 -4.53 -18.54
C ALA A 112 3.38 -4.31 -19.60
N GLU A 113 4.43 -5.12 -19.50
CA GLU A 113 5.49 -5.20 -20.49
C GLU A 113 4.91 -5.71 -21.82
N LYS A 114 5.33 -5.07 -22.92
CA LYS A 114 4.97 -5.53 -24.27
C LYS A 114 5.52 -6.94 -24.48
N ALA A 115 4.62 -7.88 -24.74
CA ALA A 115 4.97 -9.28 -24.98
C ALA A 115 4.52 -9.74 -26.37
N ALA A 116 5.03 -10.91 -26.77
CA ALA A 116 4.62 -11.56 -28.02
C ALA A 116 3.11 -11.82 -28.06
N ARG A 117 2.55 -11.89 -29.29
CA ARG A 117 1.13 -12.20 -29.49
C ARG A 117 0.79 -13.54 -28.83
N GLY A 118 -0.33 -13.56 -28.10
CA GLY A 118 -0.79 -14.76 -27.38
C GLY A 118 -0.26 -14.88 -25.94
N ALA A 119 0.57 -13.93 -25.48
CA ALA A 119 0.98 -13.84 -24.09
C ALA A 119 -0.23 -13.75 -23.14
N ARG A 120 -0.11 -14.38 -21.98
CA ARG A 120 -1.14 -14.43 -20.94
C ARG A 120 -0.59 -13.87 -19.65
N TYR A 121 -1.44 -13.21 -18.87
CA TYR A 121 -1.11 -12.56 -17.62
C TYR A 121 -1.98 -13.14 -16.52
N ALA A 122 -1.40 -13.39 -15.35
CA ALA A 122 -2.18 -13.84 -14.20
C ALA A 122 -2.90 -12.65 -13.58
N TYR A 123 -4.10 -12.88 -13.08
CA TYR A 123 -4.83 -11.87 -12.32
C TYR A 123 -5.63 -12.52 -11.20
N ALA A 124 -5.97 -11.70 -10.21
CA ALA A 124 -7.00 -12.02 -9.25
C ALA A 124 -7.88 -10.78 -8.98
N GLU A 125 -9.10 -11.05 -8.56
CA GLU A 125 -10.05 -10.03 -8.12
C GLU A 125 -10.41 -10.28 -6.66
N TYR A 126 -10.53 -9.19 -5.91
CA TYR A 126 -10.99 -9.20 -4.54
C TYR A 126 -11.88 -7.98 -4.28
N VAL A 127 -12.74 -8.11 -3.27
CA VAL A 127 -13.54 -7.00 -2.77
C VAL A 127 -12.71 -6.25 -1.74
N LEU A 128 -12.57 -4.94 -1.92
CA LEU A 128 -11.99 -4.01 -0.95
C LEU A 128 -13.12 -3.17 -0.35
N THR A 129 -13.25 -3.19 0.97
CA THR A 129 -14.26 -2.42 1.71
C THR A 129 -13.60 -1.52 2.73
N ASN A 130 -13.93 -0.23 2.72
CA ASN A 130 -13.62 0.68 3.83
C ASN A 130 -14.53 0.33 5.01
N THR A 131 -13.95 -0.11 6.13
CA THR A 131 -14.71 -0.52 7.32
C THR A 131 -15.06 0.65 8.25
N GLN A 132 -14.64 1.87 7.90
CA GLN A 132 -14.80 3.06 8.72
C GLN A 132 -15.99 3.92 8.28
N ARG A 133 -16.44 4.77 9.22
CA ARG A 133 -17.48 5.79 8.99
C ARG A 133 -16.95 7.12 8.44
N ARG A 134 -15.70 7.12 7.98
CA ARG A 134 -15.01 8.28 7.38
C ARG A 134 -14.30 7.84 6.09
N PRO A 135 -13.96 8.77 5.19
CA PRO A 135 -13.08 8.46 4.08
C PRO A 135 -11.72 7.92 4.57
N VAL A 136 -11.15 6.98 3.82
CA VAL A 136 -9.81 6.42 4.06
C VAL A 136 -9.03 6.41 2.76
N LEU A 137 -7.71 6.35 2.83
CA LEU A 137 -6.86 6.26 1.64
C LEU A 137 -7.24 5.04 0.79
N LEU A 138 -7.28 5.18 -0.53
CA LEU A 138 -7.33 4.05 -1.44
C LEU A 138 -5.95 3.40 -1.48
N ASP A 139 -5.85 2.24 -0.84
CA ASP A 139 -4.65 1.40 -0.86
C ASP A 139 -5.01 -0.01 -1.34
N TYR A 140 -4.00 -0.79 -1.70
CA TYR A 140 -4.12 -2.15 -2.23
C TYR A 140 -3.33 -3.13 -1.38
N PRO A 141 -3.90 -3.64 -0.27
CA PRO A 141 -3.14 -4.46 0.69
C PRO A 141 -2.73 -5.84 0.18
N ALA A 142 -3.48 -6.39 -0.77
CA ALA A 142 -3.26 -7.74 -1.28
C ALA A 142 -2.28 -7.75 -2.46
N ASP A 143 -1.48 -8.80 -2.52
CA ASP A 143 -0.52 -9.06 -3.58
C ASP A 143 -0.76 -10.46 -4.18
N LEU A 144 -0.34 -10.64 -5.44
CA LEU A 144 -0.59 -11.81 -6.25
C LEU A 144 0.60 -12.76 -6.25
N PHE A 145 0.37 -14.00 -5.83
CA PHE A 145 1.41 -15.02 -5.76
C PHE A 145 1.12 -16.18 -6.71
N LEU A 146 2.18 -16.64 -7.36
CA LEU A 146 2.17 -17.70 -8.35
C LEU A 146 3.23 -18.74 -7.97
N PRO A 147 3.10 -20.01 -8.35
CA PRO A 147 4.19 -20.96 -8.22
C PRO A 147 5.38 -20.50 -9.05
N ARG A 148 6.59 -20.54 -8.49
CA ARG A 148 7.83 -20.15 -9.16
C ARG A 148 8.10 -20.98 -10.44
N SER A 149 7.59 -22.21 -10.49
CA SER A 149 7.64 -23.10 -11.67
C SER A 149 6.80 -22.61 -12.86
N GLN A 150 5.78 -21.78 -12.61
CA GLN A 150 4.89 -21.18 -13.61
C GLN A 150 5.39 -19.84 -14.15
N VAL A 151 6.53 -19.36 -13.63
CA VAL A 151 7.24 -18.19 -14.15
C VAL A 151 8.20 -18.62 -15.26
N ASP A 152 8.11 -17.95 -16.41
CA ASP A 152 9.03 -18.14 -17.52
C ASP A 152 10.48 -17.93 -17.06
N ALA A 153 11.41 -18.76 -17.55
CA ALA A 153 12.82 -18.70 -17.17
C ALA A 153 13.39 -17.28 -17.33
N ARG A 154 12.98 -16.54 -18.36
CA ARG A 154 13.42 -15.15 -18.62
C ARG A 154 13.00 -14.15 -17.54
N TYR A 155 11.98 -14.46 -16.74
CA TYR A 155 11.44 -13.59 -15.69
C TYR A 155 11.66 -14.11 -14.27
N ARG A 156 12.31 -15.28 -14.10
CA ARG A 156 12.53 -15.87 -12.77
C ARG A 156 13.33 -14.99 -11.82
N SER A 157 14.20 -14.12 -12.33
CA SER A 157 14.93 -13.13 -11.53
C SER A 157 14.02 -12.02 -10.98
N ARG A 158 12.87 -11.77 -11.62
CA ARG A 158 11.86 -10.78 -11.19
C ARG A 158 10.76 -11.39 -10.32
N CYS A 159 10.77 -12.71 -10.15
CA CYS A 159 9.88 -13.46 -9.28
C CYS A 159 10.43 -13.41 -7.85
N MET A 160 9.91 -12.46 -7.08
CA MET A 160 10.39 -12.11 -5.75
C MET A 160 9.72 -12.98 -4.69
N PRO A 161 10.48 -13.74 -3.87
CA PRO A 161 9.92 -14.36 -2.67
C PRO A 161 9.56 -13.28 -1.66
N GLN A 162 8.53 -13.53 -0.84
CA GLN A 162 8.13 -12.62 0.22
C GLN A 162 8.13 -13.31 1.59
N PRO A 163 8.45 -12.57 2.68
CA PRO A 163 8.39 -13.11 4.03
C PRO A 163 7.00 -13.68 4.37
N GLY A 164 6.98 -14.83 5.04
CA GLY A 164 5.73 -15.46 5.47
C GLY A 164 4.92 -16.13 4.36
N ILE A 165 5.45 -16.20 3.14
CA ILE A 165 4.85 -16.90 2.00
C ILE A 165 5.67 -18.17 1.70
N PRO A 166 5.05 -19.30 1.29
CA PRO A 166 5.79 -20.49 0.90
C PRO A 166 6.87 -20.18 -0.14
N THR A 167 8.08 -20.71 0.06
CA THR A 167 9.26 -20.44 -0.81
C THR A 167 9.10 -20.96 -2.25
N SER A 168 8.14 -21.85 -2.48
CA SER A 168 7.74 -22.31 -3.81
C SER A 168 6.95 -21.27 -4.60
N MET A 169 6.47 -20.21 -3.94
CA MET A 169 5.71 -19.12 -4.53
C MET A 169 6.52 -17.83 -4.61
N CYS A 170 6.09 -16.95 -5.50
CA CYS A 170 6.64 -15.61 -5.60
C CYS A 170 5.60 -14.65 -6.16
N THR A 171 5.87 -13.36 -5.99
CA THR A 171 5.17 -12.29 -6.69
C THR A 171 5.99 -11.84 -7.89
N LEU A 172 5.32 -11.65 -9.03
CA LEU A 172 5.88 -10.93 -10.18
C LEU A 172 5.48 -9.46 -10.06
N PRO A 173 6.21 -8.53 -10.72
CA PRO A 173 5.72 -7.16 -10.92
C PRO A 173 4.26 -7.19 -11.37
N ASN A 174 3.43 -6.43 -10.68
CA ASN A 174 1.99 -6.43 -10.87
C ASN A 174 1.39 -5.07 -10.54
N HIS A 175 0.14 -4.90 -10.94
CA HIS A 175 -0.60 -3.67 -10.77
C HIS A 175 -2.02 -3.92 -10.31
N SER A 176 -2.45 -3.14 -9.31
CA SER A 176 -3.80 -3.15 -8.74
C SER A 176 -4.59 -1.93 -9.18
N ALA A 177 -5.86 -2.15 -9.52
CA ALA A 177 -6.78 -1.07 -9.86
C ALA A 177 -8.22 -1.41 -9.46
N VAL A 178 -8.97 -0.39 -9.03
CA VAL A 178 -10.42 -0.49 -8.92
C VAL A 178 -11.02 -0.65 -10.31
N THR A 179 -11.83 -1.70 -10.48
CA THR A 179 -12.47 -2.03 -11.78
C THR A 179 -13.98 -1.82 -11.75
N ALA A 180 -14.61 -1.85 -10.58
CA ALA A 180 -16.04 -1.59 -10.41
C ALA A 180 -16.39 -1.13 -8.99
N ARG A 181 -17.50 -0.40 -8.88
CA ARG A 181 -18.16 -0.03 -7.62
C ARG A 181 -19.19 -1.09 -7.27
N LEU A 182 -19.31 -1.46 -6.01
CA LEU A 182 -20.31 -2.44 -5.57
C LEU A 182 -21.58 -1.74 -5.10
N GLY A 183 -22.71 -2.12 -5.71
CA GLY A 183 -23.99 -1.47 -5.46
C GLY A 183 -23.92 0.02 -5.75
N ASP A 184 -24.47 0.83 -4.85
CA ASP A 184 -24.52 2.29 -4.99
C ASP A 184 -23.31 3.00 -4.36
N ALA A 185 -22.22 2.28 -4.09
CA ALA A 185 -21.01 2.86 -3.53
C ALA A 185 -20.54 4.06 -4.39
N PRO A 186 -20.26 5.23 -3.78
CA PRO A 186 -19.72 6.36 -4.54
C PRO A 186 -18.34 6.01 -5.11
N ALA A 187 -17.91 6.70 -6.16
CA ALA A 187 -16.56 6.50 -6.71
C ALA A 187 -15.48 6.94 -5.72
N PRO A 188 -14.28 6.35 -5.77
CA PRO A 188 -13.12 6.96 -5.13
C PRO A 188 -12.94 8.38 -5.66
N HIS A 189 -12.52 9.30 -4.80
CA HIS A 189 -12.39 10.72 -5.12
C HIS A 189 -11.01 11.23 -4.71
N ALA A 190 -10.55 12.29 -5.36
CA ALA A 190 -9.30 12.93 -4.99
C ALA A 190 -9.54 13.90 -3.82
N GLU A 191 -8.67 13.88 -2.83
CA GLU A 191 -8.62 14.81 -1.69
C GLU A 191 -7.15 15.07 -1.37
N ASP A 192 -6.72 16.34 -1.37
CA ASP A 192 -5.34 16.75 -1.06
C ASP A 192 -4.22 16.00 -1.82
N GLY A 193 -4.51 15.55 -3.05
CA GLY A 193 -3.56 14.82 -3.90
C GLY A 193 -3.58 13.31 -3.71
N ASP A 194 -4.30 12.81 -2.70
CA ASP A 194 -4.54 11.40 -2.46
C ASP A 194 -5.87 10.96 -3.09
N THR A 195 -5.99 9.66 -3.37
CA THR A 195 -7.28 9.07 -3.75
C THR A 195 -7.92 8.42 -2.53
N MET A 196 -9.14 8.80 -2.21
CA MET A 196 -9.87 8.39 -1.02
C MET A 196 -11.05 7.48 -1.36
N ILE A 197 -11.29 6.48 -0.51
CA ILE A 197 -12.47 5.64 -0.48
C ILE A 197 -13.49 6.26 0.49
N PRO A 198 -14.73 6.58 0.07
CA PRO A 198 -15.81 7.02 0.95
C PRO A 198 -16.12 6.03 2.08
N ALA A 199 -16.74 6.53 3.14
CA ALA A 199 -17.18 5.74 4.29
C ALA A 199 -18.02 4.52 3.87
N GLY A 200 -17.67 3.33 4.34
CA GLY A 200 -18.41 2.08 4.07
C GLY A 200 -18.38 1.59 2.61
N ALA A 201 -17.76 2.32 1.68
CA ALA A 201 -17.79 1.99 0.27
C ALA A 201 -17.02 0.69 -0.02
N SER A 202 -17.49 -0.06 -1.01
CA SER A 202 -16.89 -1.32 -1.44
C SER A 202 -16.66 -1.35 -2.95
N TYR A 203 -15.54 -1.93 -3.36
CA TYR A 203 -15.11 -1.98 -4.76
C TYR A 203 -14.62 -3.38 -5.14
N VAL A 204 -14.72 -3.70 -6.42
CA VAL A 204 -13.94 -4.81 -7.01
C VAL A 204 -12.58 -4.26 -7.43
N VAL A 205 -11.53 -4.78 -6.82
CA VAL A 205 -10.15 -4.51 -7.21
C VAL A 205 -9.64 -5.69 -8.02
N ARG A 206 -8.94 -5.41 -9.12
CA ARG A 206 -8.17 -6.40 -9.86
C ARG A 206 -6.69 -6.11 -9.68
N ILE A 207 -5.94 -7.13 -9.28
CA ILE A 207 -4.48 -7.19 -9.34
C ILE A 207 -4.07 -8.10 -10.48
N ALA A 208 -3.15 -7.66 -11.34
CA ALA A 208 -2.70 -8.43 -12.49
C ALA A 208 -1.19 -8.29 -12.70
N THR A 209 -0.53 -9.36 -13.14
CA THR A 209 0.90 -9.32 -13.44
C THR A 209 1.19 -8.40 -14.61
N ASP A 210 2.30 -7.67 -14.53
CA ASP A 210 2.84 -6.87 -15.62
C ASP A 210 3.68 -7.71 -16.58
N LEU A 211 4.08 -8.91 -16.14
CA LEU A 211 4.84 -9.87 -16.94
C LEU A 211 3.98 -11.08 -17.27
N PRO A 212 4.16 -11.67 -18.47
CA PRO A 212 3.38 -12.84 -18.84
C PRO A 212 3.85 -14.08 -18.10
N VAL A 213 2.91 -14.99 -17.88
CA VAL A 213 3.11 -16.28 -17.21
C VAL A 213 3.21 -17.40 -18.23
N ARG A 214 3.69 -18.57 -17.80
CA ARG A 214 3.74 -19.75 -18.67
C ARG A 214 2.34 -20.20 -19.10
N PRO A 215 2.20 -20.75 -20.31
CA PRO A 215 1.00 -21.47 -20.69
C PRO A 215 0.74 -22.61 -19.70
N GLY A 216 -0.52 -22.80 -19.30
CA GLY A 216 -0.92 -23.88 -18.40
C GLY A 216 -1.00 -23.51 -16.91
N LEU A 217 -0.64 -22.27 -16.52
CA LEU A 217 -0.97 -21.77 -15.18
C LEU A 217 -2.48 -21.87 -14.96
N ARG A 218 -2.88 -22.62 -13.95
CA ARG A 218 -4.29 -22.80 -13.61
C ARG A 218 -4.76 -21.75 -12.60
N PRO A 219 -6.04 -21.34 -12.65
CA PRO A 219 -6.59 -20.41 -11.68
C PRO A 219 -6.43 -20.84 -10.21
N ASP A 220 -6.51 -22.15 -9.93
CA ASP A 220 -6.38 -22.71 -8.57
C ASP A 220 -4.95 -22.74 -8.04
N GLU A 221 -3.95 -22.43 -8.87
CA GLU A 221 -2.55 -22.26 -8.45
C GLU A 221 -2.24 -20.82 -8.05
N ILE A 222 -3.09 -19.87 -8.45
CA ILE A 222 -2.95 -18.45 -8.10
C ILE A 222 -3.42 -18.26 -6.66
N ARG A 223 -2.67 -17.47 -5.89
CA ARG A 223 -2.99 -17.13 -4.51
C ARG A 223 -2.95 -15.63 -4.30
N LEU A 224 -3.77 -15.15 -3.39
CA LEU A 224 -3.71 -13.80 -2.87
C LEU A 224 -3.24 -13.84 -1.42
N TYR A 225 -2.34 -12.93 -1.09
CA TYR A 225 -1.89 -12.75 0.30
C TYR A 225 -1.78 -11.27 0.62
N VAL A 226 -2.06 -10.93 1.88
CA VAL A 226 -1.63 -9.68 2.47
C VAL A 226 -0.35 -9.98 3.26
N TRP A 227 0.77 -9.37 2.89
CA TRP A 227 2.09 -9.71 3.45
C TRP A 227 2.91 -8.51 3.90
N ASN A 228 2.58 -7.31 3.41
CA ASN A 228 3.35 -6.12 3.74
C ASN A 228 3.21 -5.82 5.25
N ALA A 229 4.33 -5.53 5.91
CA ALA A 229 4.41 -5.29 7.34
C ALA A 229 3.52 -4.14 7.84
N ARG A 230 3.08 -3.25 6.95
CA ARG A 230 2.07 -2.22 7.25
C ARG A 230 0.70 -2.81 7.63
N TYR A 231 0.37 -4.01 7.15
CA TYR A 231 -0.91 -4.68 7.39
C TYR A 231 -0.79 -5.90 8.31
N THR A 232 0.40 -6.52 8.37
CA THR A 232 0.63 -7.76 9.12
C THR A 232 1.71 -7.56 10.17
N SER A 233 1.33 -7.52 11.45
CA SER A 233 2.24 -7.21 12.56
C SER A 233 3.33 -8.26 12.79
N ASP A 234 3.11 -9.52 12.43
CA ASP A 234 4.05 -10.63 12.63
C ASP A 234 4.84 -11.01 11.36
N ARG A 235 4.74 -10.20 10.29
CA ARG A 235 5.35 -10.44 8.97
C ARG A 235 5.02 -11.80 8.37
N LYS A 236 3.91 -12.41 8.78
CA LYS A 236 3.38 -13.60 8.12
C LYS A 236 2.42 -13.17 7.02
N GLY A 237 2.53 -13.85 5.87
CA GLY A 237 1.56 -13.68 4.81
C GLY A 237 0.21 -14.23 5.25
N VAL A 238 -0.81 -13.39 5.17
CA VAL A 238 -2.19 -13.76 5.49
C VAL A 238 -2.88 -14.15 4.17
N PRO A 239 -3.21 -15.43 3.96
CA PRO A 239 -3.85 -15.88 2.72
C PRO A 239 -5.26 -15.31 2.61
N LEU A 240 -5.67 -14.85 1.44
CA LEU A 240 -7.07 -14.54 1.14
C LEU A 240 -7.68 -15.68 0.34
N ASP A 241 -8.50 -16.51 1.00
CA ASP A 241 -9.11 -17.68 0.37
C ASP A 241 -10.20 -17.27 -0.62
N PHE A 242 -10.19 -17.92 -1.78
CA PHE A 242 -11.24 -17.79 -2.80
C PHE A 242 -12.52 -18.55 -2.36
N PRO A 243 -13.70 -18.23 -2.95
CA PRO A 243 -14.96 -18.89 -2.63
C PRO A 243 -14.99 -20.39 -2.99
#